data_AF-A0A9E5QH26-F1
#
_entry.id   AF-A0A9E5QH26-F1
#
_cell.length_a   1.000
_cell.length_b   1.000
_cell.length_c   1.000
_cell.angle_alpha   90.00
_cell.angle_beta   90.00
_cell.angle_gamma   90.00
#
_symmetry.space_group_name_H-M   'P 1'
#
loop_
_entity.id
_entity.type
_entity.pdbx_description
1 polymer ?
#
loop_
_entity_poly.entity_id
_entity_poly.type
_entity_poly.pdbx_seq_one_letter_code
_entity_poly.pdbx_strand_id
1 'polypeptide(L)'
;RYVFYGELWSYDYENNTWSTLNSYNAPDPRFNHMLAYLPGRHQLFLFGGWSEDDRIADTWIFDLESSSWIELHPRTQPSPRSDSSLAYDPQNDVIVLFSGYLLNDTHSLDI
;
A
#
# COMPACT_ATOMS: atom_id res chain seq x y z
N ARG A 1 -6.61 10.04 -20.26
CA ARG A 1 -5.30 9.69 -19.66
C ARG A 1 -5.41 10.00 -18.18
N TYR A 2 -5.31 9.00 -17.32
CA TYR A 2 -5.31 9.21 -15.87
C TYR A 2 -3.93 9.70 -15.43
N VAL A 3 -3.89 10.51 -14.38
CA VAL A 3 -2.64 10.95 -13.73
C VAL A 3 -2.63 10.29 -12.37
N PHE A 4 -1.58 9.52 -12.09
CA PHE A 4 -1.36 8.87 -10.81
C PHE A 4 -0.32 9.67 -10.03
N TYR A 5 -0.59 9.95 -8.76
CA TYR A 5 0.33 10.65 -7.87
C TYR A 5 1.07 9.63 -7.01
N GLY A 6 2.40 9.77 -6.91
CA GLY A 6 3.27 8.95 -6.04
C GLY A 6 3.79 9.72 -4.83
N GLU A 7 3.25 10.90 -4.56
CA GLU A 7 3.68 11.76 -3.47
C GLU A 7 3.10 11.27 -2.14
N LEU A 8 3.90 11.38 -1.08
CA LEU A 8 3.43 11.19 0.29
C LEU A 8 3.31 12.56 0.95
N TRP A 9 2.20 12.77 1.65
CA TRP A 9 1.92 14.02 2.35
C TRP A 9 1.68 13.74 3.83
N SER A 10 2.22 14.60 4.69
CA SER A 10 1.90 14.63 6.12
C SER A 10 1.03 15.83 6.42
N TYR A 11 0.08 15.65 7.33
CA TYR A 11 -0.72 16.73 7.88
C TYR A 11 -0.29 17.01 9.32
N ASP A 12 0.11 18.25 9.58
CA ASP A 12 0.41 18.74 10.91
C ASP A 12 -0.86 19.33 11.53
N TYR A 13 -1.38 18.65 12.57
CA TYR A 13 -2.60 19.07 13.27
C TYR A 13 -2.41 20.37 14.07
N GLU A 14 -1.21 20.62 14.61
CA GLU A 14 -0.95 21.81 15.43
C GLU A 14 -0.89 23.05 14.54
N ASN A 15 -0.24 22.93 13.39
CA ASN A 15 -0.05 24.04 12.46
C ASN A 15 -1.12 24.13 11.37
N ASN A 16 -2.01 23.14 11.27
CA ASN A 16 -3.06 23.05 10.24
C ASN A 16 -2.48 23.17 8.81
N THR A 17 -1.43 22.40 8.52
CA THR A 17 -0.72 22.46 7.24
C THR A 17 -0.47 21.07 6.67
N TRP A 18 -0.52 21.00 5.34
CA TRP A 18 -0.03 19.86 4.57
C TRP A 18 1.39 20.15 4.10
N SER A 19 2.27 19.17 4.21
CA SER A 19 3.63 19.20 3.66
C SER A 19 3.93 17.90 2.95
N THR A 20 4.73 17.96 1.88
CA THR A 20 5.26 16.77 1.24
C THR A 20 6.28 16.12 2.17
N LEU A 21 6.22 14.79 2.26
CA LEU A 21 7.27 13.98 2.86
C LEU A 21 8.28 13.60 1.79
N ASN A 22 9.57 13.61 2.16
CA ASN A 22 10.58 12.99 1.32
C ASN A 22 10.27 11.49 1.21
N SER A 23 10.38 10.95 0.00
CA SER A 23 10.10 9.54 -0.28
C SER A 23 11.16 8.96 -1.22
N TYR A 24 12.30 8.57 -0.66
CA TYR A 24 13.37 7.96 -1.44
C TYR A 24 12.98 6.56 -1.90
N ASN A 25 13.42 6.17 -3.10
CA ASN A 25 13.18 4.84 -3.70
C ASN A 25 11.69 4.46 -3.82
N ALA A 26 10.82 5.46 -4.00
CA ALA A 26 9.38 5.25 -3.99
C ALA A 26 8.92 4.27 -5.08
N PRO A 27 7.88 3.46 -4.79
CA PRO A 27 7.19 2.68 -5.81
C PRO A 27 6.61 3.56 -6.92
N ASP A 28 6.33 2.96 -8.07
CA ASP A 28 5.60 3.63 -9.14
C ASP A 28 4.22 4.15 -8.64
N PRO A 29 3.77 5.32 -9.15
CA PRO A 29 2.48 5.90 -8.81
C PRO A 29 1.32 4.91 -9.03
N ARG A 30 0.39 4.88 -8.07
CA ARG A 30 -0.69 3.90 -8.02
C ARG A 30 -1.91 4.45 -7.27
N PHE A 31 -3.09 3.89 -7.53
CA PHE A 31 -4.32 4.21 -6.79
C PHE A 31 -5.01 2.94 -6.28
N ASN A 32 -6.00 3.10 -5.39
CA ASN A 32 -6.72 2.00 -4.72
C ASN A 32 -5.78 0.94 -4.11
N HIS A 33 -4.61 1.38 -3.68
CA HIS A 33 -3.62 0.59 -2.97
C HIS A 33 -4.00 0.45 -1.49
N MET A 34 -3.39 -0.51 -0.82
CA MET A 34 -3.63 -0.77 0.59
C MET A 34 -2.45 -0.26 1.41
N LEU A 35 -2.70 0.66 2.35
CA LEU A 35 -1.70 1.22 3.24
C LEU A 35 -2.08 1.01 4.71
N ALA A 36 -1.15 0.58 5.55
CA ALA A 36 -1.33 0.45 6.99
C ALA A 36 -0.12 1.00 7.75
N TYR A 37 -0.35 1.60 8.92
CA TYR A 37 0.71 2.05 9.82
C TYR A 37 1.08 0.97 10.84
N LEU A 38 2.37 0.79 11.08
CA LEU A 38 2.97 -0.20 11.96
C LEU A 38 3.65 0.55 13.12
N PRO A 39 2.92 0.87 14.21
CA PRO A 39 3.41 1.76 15.26
C PRO A 39 4.67 1.24 15.96
N GLY A 40 4.79 -0.06 16.21
CA GLY A 40 5.96 -0.64 16.86
C GLY A 40 7.24 -0.59 16.01
N ARG A 41 7.11 -0.30 14.72
CA ARG A 41 8.21 -0.27 13.74
C ARG A 41 8.43 1.11 13.13
N HIS A 42 7.57 2.08 13.46
CA HIS A 42 7.54 3.41 12.84
C HIS A 42 7.58 3.34 11.30
N GLN A 43 6.72 2.49 10.73
CA GLN A 43 6.74 2.14 9.31
C GLN A 43 5.33 2.16 8.71
N LEU A 44 5.23 2.41 7.40
CA LEU A 44 4.02 2.14 6.62
C LEU A 44 4.21 0.87 5.81
N PHE A 45 3.20 0.02 5.74
CA PHE A 45 3.14 -1.13 4.86
C PHE A 45 2.20 -0.82 3.71
N LEU A 46 2.68 -1.03 2.48
CA LEU A 46 1.95 -0.84 1.25
C LEU A 46 1.86 -2.17 0.50
N PHE A 47 0.67 -2.51 0.02
CA PHE A 47 0.47 -3.65 -0.86
C PHE A 47 -0.42 -3.29 -2.05
N GLY A 48 -0.02 -3.78 -3.23
CA GLY A 48 -0.83 -3.78 -4.44
C GLY A 48 -1.35 -2.40 -4.86
N GLY A 49 -2.58 -2.39 -5.37
CA GLY A 49 -3.19 -1.25 -6.04
C GLY A 49 -3.20 -1.41 -7.54
N TRP A 50 -3.42 -0.31 -8.25
CA TRP A 50 -3.45 -0.27 -9.71
C TRP A 50 -2.46 0.79 -10.23
N SER A 51 -1.53 0.37 -11.09
CA SER A 51 -0.52 1.22 -11.74
C SER A 51 -1.03 1.79 -13.08
N GLU A 52 -0.14 2.23 -13.97
CA GLU A 52 -0.55 2.72 -15.30
C GLU A 52 -1.21 1.64 -16.16
N ASP A 53 -0.77 0.38 -16.00
CA ASP A 53 -1.16 -0.71 -16.89
C ASP A 53 -2.22 -1.65 -16.27
N ASP A 54 -2.01 -2.12 -15.02
CA ASP A 54 -2.91 -3.09 -14.37
C ASP A 54 -2.74 -3.09 -12.83
N ARG A 55 -3.45 -4.00 -12.17
CA ARG A 55 -3.28 -4.35 -10.77
C ARG A 55 -1.90 -4.94 -10.52
N ILE A 56 -1.37 -4.65 -9.35
CA ILE A 56 -0.07 -5.13 -8.88
C ILE A 56 -0.20 -5.83 -7.52
N ALA A 57 0.80 -6.62 -7.16
CA ALA A 57 0.91 -7.36 -5.89
C ALA A 57 2.31 -7.20 -5.28
N ASP A 58 3.00 -6.11 -5.61
CA ASP A 58 4.24 -5.76 -4.93
C ASP A 58 3.95 -5.35 -3.48
N THR A 59 4.96 -5.55 -2.64
CA THR A 59 4.89 -5.29 -1.20
C THR A 59 6.00 -4.32 -0.84
N TRP A 60 5.67 -3.25 -0.14
CA TRP A 60 6.63 -2.22 0.23
C TRP A 60 6.50 -1.84 1.69
N ILE A 61 7.63 -1.42 2.27
CA ILE A 61 7.69 -0.73 3.55
C ILE A 61 8.20 0.68 3.31
N PHE A 62 7.54 1.68 3.89
CA PHE A 62 8.11 3.01 4.05
C PHE A 62 8.62 3.16 5.48
N ASP A 63 9.90 3.44 5.62
CA ASP A 63 10.53 3.71 6.90
C ASP A 63 10.44 5.22 7.20
N LEU A 64 9.69 5.59 8.26
CA LEU A 64 9.43 7.00 8.58
C LEU A 64 10.66 7.71 9.17
N GLU A 65 11.65 6.97 9.68
CA GLU A 65 12.88 7.56 10.22
C GLU A 65 13.84 7.97 9.08
N SER A 66 14.01 7.09 8.10
CA SER A 66 14.91 7.29 6.96
C SER A 66 14.23 7.92 5.73
N SER A 67 12.90 8.04 5.74
CA SER A 67 12.11 8.56 4.62
C SER A 67 12.33 7.79 3.31
N SER A 68 12.58 6.47 3.40
CA SER A 68 12.86 5.61 2.26
C SER A 68 11.87 4.46 2.18
N TRP A 69 11.48 4.14 0.95
CA TRP A 69 10.78 2.92 0.61
C TRP A 69 11.77 1.77 0.43
N ILE A 70 11.31 0.57 0.78
CA ILE A 70 12.01 -0.69 0.64
C ILE A 70 11.03 -1.69 0.04
N GLU A 71 11.34 -2.21 -1.14
CA GLU A 71 10.57 -3.31 -1.74
C GLU A 71 10.87 -4.61 -1.00
N LEU A 72 9.81 -5.33 -0.64
CA LEU A 72 9.89 -6.66 -0.07
C LEU A 72 9.56 -7.71 -1.13
N HIS A 73 10.27 -8.84 -1.08
CA HIS A 73 10.05 -9.97 -1.99
C HIS A 73 9.59 -11.22 -1.21
N PRO A 74 8.36 -11.23 -0.67
CA PRO A 74 7.84 -12.39 0.05
C PRO A 74 7.74 -13.62 -0.87
N ARG A 75 8.11 -14.80 -0.37
CA ARG A 75 8.06 -16.05 -1.14
C ARG A 75 6.64 -16.43 -1.55
N THR A 76 5.66 -16.08 -0.72
CA THR A 76 4.23 -16.34 -0.94
C THR A 76 3.47 -15.04 -0.76
N GLN A 77 2.64 -14.68 -1.73
CA GLN A 77 1.87 -13.43 -1.71
C GLN A 77 0.50 -13.60 -2.37
N PRO A 78 -0.48 -12.73 -2.06
CA PRO A 78 -1.75 -12.69 -2.77
C PRO A 78 -1.57 -12.35 -4.27
N SER A 79 -2.55 -12.71 -5.08
CA SER A 79 -2.64 -12.25 -6.48
C SER A 79 -2.74 -10.71 -6.56
N PRO A 80 -2.32 -10.10 -7.68
CA PRO A 80 -2.52 -8.68 -7.96
C PRO A 80 -3.95 -8.22 -7.70
N ARG A 81 -4.13 -7.13 -6.94
CA ARG A 81 -5.44 -6.62 -6.57
C ARG A 81 -5.41 -5.15 -6.15
N SER A 82 -6.55 -4.51 -6.32
CA SER A 82 -6.87 -3.18 -5.79
C SER A 82 -8.13 -3.27 -4.93
N ASP A 83 -8.56 -2.16 -4.33
CA ASP A 83 -9.86 -2.03 -3.67
C ASP A 83 -10.05 -3.05 -2.52
N SER A 84 -8.95 -3.41 -1.85
CA SER A 84 -8.96 -4.35 -0.72
C SER A 84 -8.90 -3.59 0.61
N SER A 85 -9.17 -4.29 1.71
CA SER A 85 -9.01 -3.75 3.06
C SER A 85 -7.79 -4.35 3.74
N LEU A 86 -7.01 -3.52 4.43
CA LEU A 86 -5.76 -3.89 5.08
C LEU A 86 -5.75 -3.35 6.52
N ALA A 87 -5.34 -4.19 7.47
CA ALA A 87 -5.20 -3.81 8.87
C ALA A 87 -3.93 -4.42 9.46
N TYR A 88 -3.33 -3.71 10.41
CA TYR A 88 -2.24 -4.23 11.23
C TYR A 88 -2.78 -4.72 12.57
N ASP A 89 -2.42 -5.95 12.94
CA ASP A 89 -2.68 -6.53 14.26
C ASP A 89 -1.39 -6.41 15.12
N PRO A 90 -1.33 -5.46 16.06
CA PRO A 90 -0.14 -5.26 16.89
C PRO A 90 0.07 -6.36 17.93
N GLN A 91 -0.95 -7.17 18.26
CA GLN A 91 -0.79 -8.24 19.25
C GLN A 91 -0.02 -9.43 18.66
N ASN A 92 -0.26 -9.71 17.38
CA ASN A 92 0.38 -10.80 16.65
C ASN A 92 1.51 -10.34 15.71
N ASP A 93 1.71 -9.02 15.58
CA ASP A 93 2.68 -8.38 14.66
C ASP A 93 2.51 -8.85 13.20
N VAL A 94 1.27 -8.82 12.72
CA VAL A 94 0.91 -9.26 11.36
C VAL A 94 0.04 -8.25 10.64
N ILE A 95 0.13 -8.27 9.31
CA ILE A 95 -0.78 -7.55 8.41
C ILE A 95 -1.88 -8.53 7.97
N VAL A 96 -3.13 -8.11 8.13
CA VAL A 96 -4.31 -8.85 7.67
C VAL A 96 -4.88 -8.13 6.45
N LEU A 97 -5.02 -8.87 5.36
CA LEU A 97 -5.60 -8.41 4.10
C LEU A 97 -6.91 -9.16 3.85
N PHE A 98 -7.97 -8.43 3.51
CA PHE A 98 -9.27 -9.02 3.19
C PHE A 98 -9.85 -8.44 1.90
N SER A 99 -10.47 -9.33 1.11
CA SER A 99 -11.16 -9.00 -0.15
C SER A 99 -10.25 -8.36 -1.21
N GLY A 100 -10.85 -7.64 -2.16
CA GLY A 100 -10.22 -6.97 -3.28
C GLY A 100 -10.85 -7.34 -4.61
N TYR A 101 -10.58 -6.54 -5.64
CA TYR A 101 -11.03 -6.80 -7.00
C TYR A 101 -9.86 -7.27 -7.89
N LEU A 102 -10.04 -8.41 -8.58
CA LEU A 102 -9.13 -8.93 -9.59
C LEU A 102 -9.74 -8.73 -11.00
N LEU A 103 -8.98 -8.22 -11.98
CA LEU A 103 -9.35 -8.40 -13.39
C LEU A 103 -8.97 -9.81 -13.79
N ASN A 104 -9.84 -10.78 -13.49
CA ASN A 104 -9.94 -12.13 -14.07
C ASN A 104 -10.89 -13.00 -13.24
N ASP A 105 -11.94 -12.42 -12.67
CA ASP A 105 -13.04 -13.23 -12.12
C ASP A 105 -13.94 -13.70 -13.27
N THR A 106 -13.43 -14.67 -14.04
CA THR A 106 -14.27 -15.63 -14.78
C THR A 106 -14.65 -16.82 -13.90
N HIS A 107 -14.41 -16.77 -12.59
CA HIS A 107 -15.00 -17.74 -11.67
C HIS A 107 -16.44 -17.35 -11.38
N SER A 108 -17.31 -17.87 -12.25
CA SER A 108 -18.61 -18.45 -11.91
C SER A 108 -18.93 -18.43 -10.41
N LEU A 109 -19.90 -17.59 -10.04
CA LEU A 109 -20.74 -17.85 -8.88
C LEU A 109 -21.53 -19.13 -9.17
N ASP A 110 -20.94 -20.28 -8.88
CA ASP A 110 -21.70 -21.48 -8.57
C ASP A 110 -21.97 -21.45 -7.06
N ILE A 111 -23.16 -20.94 -6.71
CA ILE A 111 -23.88 -21.24 -5.47
C ILE A 111 -24.98 -22.22 -5.83
#